data_AF-A0A813LDH3-F1
#
_entry.id   AF-A0A813LDH3-F1
#
_cell.length_a   1.000
_cell.length_b   1.000
_cell.length_c   1.000
_cell.angle_alpha   90.00
_cell.angle_beta   90.00
_cell.angle_gamma   90.00
#
_symmetry.space_group_name_H-M   'P 1'
#
loop_
_entity.id
_entity.type
_entity.pdbx_description
1 polymer ?
#
loop_
_entity_poly.entity_id
_entity_poly.type
_entity_poly.pdbx_seq_one_letter_code
_entity_poly.pdbx_strand_id
1 'polypeptide(L)'
;MAAPLCVKKSMSFKTEVQRLQAEEYSEEEEGGTDVLLDLSEEKRKREEAERKRISQVEFQHRMEEEGVGNRAANFRRVLTSKVDPSHFTGVRLQLHRLLTWWVFDTVIGMVIVFNAVTIGLETQAKAAKPFGCDMDCNGCLDPLAKCTTIPAWLDTCDTAFLVVYTIEISLRFYVYGIFALRSNWIKFDLFLVSTSFLDKILKEFAVKNDILAQLMLVRMLRLARLARAIRLMVQFRVLWQLVQGLMHSMGTLIWTFLLLMIMMYVFAIVGM
;
A
#
# COMPACT_ATOMS: atom_id res chain seq x y z
N MET A 1 22.91 31.12 -0.49
CA MET A 1 21.93 30.54 -1.45
C MET A 1 22.67 29.53 -2.32
N ALA A 2 22.62 28.25 -1.95
CA ALA A 2 23.29 27.18 -2.69
C ALA A 2 22.30 26.55 -3.68
N ALA A 3 22.65 26.54 -4.97
CA ALA A 3 21.90 25.82 -5.97
C ALA A 3 21.97 24.29 -5.71
N PRO A 4 20.88 23.54 -5.91
CA PRO A 4 20.84 22.11 -5.63
C PRO A 4 21.80 21.32 -6.53
N LEU A 5 22.50 20.36 -5.93
CA LEU A 5 23.51 19.48 -6.54
C LEU A 5 23.07 18.79 -7.85
N CYS A 6 21.75 18.64 -8.07
CA CYS A 6 21.16 18.03 -9.27
C CYS A 6 21.36 18.88 -10.54
N VAL A 7 21.28 20.22 -10.44
CA VAL A 7 21.42 21.12 -11.60
C VAL A 7 22.87 21.23 -12.05
N LYS A 8 23.82 21.19 -11.11
CA LYS A 8 25.26 21.19 -11.42
C LYS A 8 25.68 19.93 -12.19
N LYS A 9 25.11 18.77 -11.86
CA LYS A 9 25.47 17.48 -12.49
C LYS A 9 24.93 17.39 -13.93
N SER A 10 23.73 17.91 -14.18
CA SER A 10 23.13 17.99 -15.53
C SER A 10 23.91 18.95 -16.45
N MET A 11 24.39 20.08 -15.92
CA MET A 11 25.14 21.06 -16.71
C MET A 11 26.56 20.56 -17.04
N SER A 12 27.23 19.92 -16.08
CA SER A 12 28.54 19.28 -16.30
C SER A 12 28.48 18.20 -17.40
N PHE A 13 27.41 17.39 -17.42
CA PHE A 13 27.24 16.35 -18.42
C PHE A 13 27.04 16.91 -19.84
N LYS A 14 26.28 18.01 -19.99
CA LYS A 14 26.12 18.68 -21.30
C LYS A 14 27.43 19.25 -21.83
N THR A 15 28.30 19.76 -20.96
CA THR A 15 29.61 20.31 -21.35
C THR A 15 30.62 19.22 -21.73
N GLU A 16 30.60 18.08 -21.03
CA GLU A 16 31.43 16.91 -21.36
C GLU A 16 31.06 16.34 -22.74
N VAL A 17 29.75 16.21 -23.03
CA VAL A 17 29.25 15.72 -24.32
C VAL A 17 29.67 16.64 -25.47
N GLN A 18 29.64 17.96 -25.28
CA GLN A 18 30.08 18.91 -26.31
C GLN A 18 31.60 18.88 -26.57
N ARG A 19 32.43 18.55 -25.57
CA ARG A 19 33.88 18.40 -25.77
C ARG A 19 34.23 17.12 -26.52
N LEU A 20 33.60 16.00 -26.16
CA LEU A 20 33.81 14.72 -26.84
C LEU A 20 33.38 14.80 -28.32
N GLN A 21 32.30 15.53 -28.62
CA GLN A 21 31.88 15.80 -30.00
C GLN A 21 32.86 16.68 -30.78
N ALA A 22 33.65 17.53 -30.11
CA ALA A 22 34.66 18.37 -30.76
C ALA A 22 35.98 17.61 -30.97
N GLU A 23 36.35 16.70 -30.08
CA GLU A 23 37.50 15.80 -30.26
C GLU A 23 37.24 14.77 -31.37
N GLU A 24 36.01 14.25 -31.48
CA GLU A 24 35.61 13.31 -32.54
C GLU A 24 35.64 13.93 -33.95
N TYR A 25 35.54 15.27 -34.07
CA TYR A 25 35.67 15.98 -35.35
C TYR A 25 37.13 16.16 -35.82
N SER A 26 38.11 15.89 -34.94
CA SER A 26 39.54 16.08 -35.24
C SER A 26 40.29 14.80 -35.62
N GLU A 27 39.68 13.61 -35.46
CA GLU A 27 40.30 12.31 -35.77
C GLU A 27 39.93 11.75 -37.16
N GLU A 28 39.11 12.45 -37.96
CA GLU A 28 38.60 11.95 -39.25
C GLU A 28 39.61 11.96 -40.42
N GLU A 29 40.88 12.34 -40.24
CA GLU A 29 41.77 12.60 -41.38
C GLU A 29 42.71 11.46 -41.84
N GLU A 30 42.82 10.31 -41.17
CA GLU A 30 43.68 9.22 -41.68
C GLU A 30 43.13 7.81 -41.39
N GLY A 31 42.31 7.25 -42.29
CA GLY A 31 41.93 5.84 -42.22
C GLY A 31 40.88 5.42 -43.25
N GLY A 32 41.17 4.35 -44.00
CA GLY A 32 40.41 3.87 -45.16
C GLY A 32 38.89 3.82 -44.99
N THR A 33 38.21 4.24 -46.07
CA THR A 33 36.79 4.54 -46.17
C THR A 33 35.85 3.39 -45.76
N ASP A 34 36.21 2.13 -46.00
CA ASP A 34 35.37 0.98 -45.62
C ASP A 34 35.43 0.64 -44.13
N VAL A 35 36.60 0.75 -43.49
CA VAL A 35 36.78 0.44 -42.06
C VAL A 35 36.17 1.55 -41.19
N LEU A 36 36.29 2.80 -41.62
CA LEU A 36 35.67 3.94 -40.94
C LEU A 36 34.14 3.87 -41.00
N LEU A 37 33.58 3.42 -42.14
CA LEU A 37 32.14 3.21 -42.30
C LEU A 37 31.62 2.09 -41.39
N ASP A 38 32.29 0.94 -41.33
CA ASP A 38 31.90 -0.16 -40.44
C ASP A 38 31.98 0.22 -38.95
N LEU A 39 33.04 0.94 -38.55
CA LEU A 39 33.16 1.45 -37.18
C LEU A 39 32.06 2.48 -36.85
N SER A 40 31.69 3.33 -37.81
CA SER A 40 30.61 4.31 -37.64
C SER A 40 29.23 3.64 -37.49
N GLU A 41 28.97 2.56 -38.24
CA GLU A 41 27.73 1.79 -38.12
C GLU A 41 27.67 1.04 -36.78
N GLU A 42 28.78 0.47 -36.33
CA GLU A 42 28.84 -0.26 -35.08
C GLU A 42 28.68 0.68 -33.86
N LYS A 43 29.31 1.86 -33.91
CA LYS A 43 29.07 2.94 -32.94
C LYS A 43 27.59 3.34 -32.90
N ARG A 44 26.95 3.55 -34.07
CA ARG A 44 25.52 3.90 -34.15
C ARG A 44 24.61 2.82 -33.57
N LYS A 45 24.92 1.55 -33.81
CA LYS A 45 24.19 0.40 -33.21
C LYS A 45 24.36 0.33 -31.69
N ARG A 46 25.58 0.58 -31.18
CA ARG A 46 25.85 0.62 -29.73
C ARG A 46 25.13 1.78 -29.04
N GLU A 47 25.16 2.97 -29.63
CA GLU A 47 24.42 4.13 -29.13
C GLU A 47 22.91 3.93 -29.14
N GLU A 48 22.36 3.33 -30.19
CA GLU A 48 20.93 3.00 -30.24
C GLU A 48 20.54 1.96 -29.18
N ALA A 49 21.39 0.94 -28.96
CA ALA A 49 21.18 -0.06 -27.92
C ALA A 49 21.26 0.57 -26.52
N GLU A 50 22.18 1.49 -26.30
CA GLU A 50 22.36 2.20 -25.04
C GLU A 50 21.21 3.19 -24.77
N ARG A 51 20.75 3.94 -25.78
CA ARG A 51 19.53 4.78 -25.67
C ARG A 51 18.28 3.95 -25.37
N LYS A 52 18.15 2.75 -25.94
CA LYS A 52 17.05 1.82 -25.62
C LYS A 52 17.13 1.34 -24.17
N ARG A 53 18.32 1.01 -23.67
CA ARG A 53 18.51 0.64 -22.25
C ARG A 53 18.22 1.82 -21.31
N ILE A 54 18.72 3.01 -21.61
CA ILE A 54 18.48 4.21 -20.80
C ILE A 54 16.99 4.56 -20.78
N SER A 55 16.30 4.50 -21.92
CA SER A 55 14.85 4.74 -21.97
C SER A 55 14.04 3.66 -21.25
N GLN A 56 14.46 2.39 -21.29
CA GLN A 56 13.86 1.32 -20.48
C GLN A 56 14.06 1.57 -18.99
N VAL A 57 15.28 1.88 -18.56
CA VAL A 57 15.61 2.16 -17.15
C VAL A 57 14.91 3.43 -16.67
N GLU A 58 14.86 4.50 -17.46
CA GLU A 58 14.09 5.71 -17.13
C GLU A 58 12.59 5.44 -17.11
N PHE A 59 12.06 4.61 -18.01
CA PHE A 59 10.65 4.23 -17.99
C PHE A 59 10.34 3.41 -16.75
N GLN A 60 11.22 2.48 -16.39
CA GLN A 60 11.10 1.64 -15.21
C GLN A 60 11.25 2.46 -13.91
N HIS A 61 12.16 3.44 -13.89
CA HIS A 61 12.34 4.39 -12.79
C HIS A 61 11.19 5.40 -12.70
N ARG A 62 10.65 5.88 -13.83
CA ARG A 62 9.39 6.66 -13.86
C ARG A 62 8.24 5.82 -13.33
N MET A 63 8.13 4.56 -13.73
CA MET A 63 7.09 3.65 -13.23
C MET A 63 7.27 3.33 -11.73
N GLU A 64 8.50 3.25 -11.24
CA GLU A 64 8.79 3.15 -9.79
C GLU A 64 8.46 4.45 -9.07
N GLU A 65 8.85 5.63 -9.56
CA GLU A 65 8.49 6.93 -8.98
C GLU A 65 6.99 7.19 -9.04
N GLU A 66 6.30 6.73 -10.09
CA GLU A 66 4.85 6.78 -10.23
C GLU A 66 4.13 5.73 -9.38
N GLY A 67 4.72 4.56 -9.17
CA GLY A 67 4.27 3.54 -8.23
C GLY A 67 4.48 3.96 -6.77
N VAL A 68 5.48 4.82 -6.55
CA VAL A 68 5.76 5.58 -5.34
C VAL A 68 4.88 6.84 -5.30
N GLY A 69 3.84 6.97 -6.11
CA GLY A 69 2.84 8.04 -5.98
C GLY A 69 2.04 7.90 -4.69
N ASN A 70 1.82 9.03 -3.99
CA ASN A 70 0.82 9.13 -2.93
C ASN A 70 -0.45 8.36 -3.32
N ARG A 71 -1.04 7.58 -2.41
CA ARG A 71 -2.30 6.87 -2.66
C ARG A 71 -3.33 7.80 -3.29
N ALA A 72 -3.36 9.07 -2.85
CA ALA A 72 -4.13 10.16 -3.40
C ALA A 72 -3.78 10.54 -4.85
N ALA A 73 -2.52 10.47 -5.30
CA ALA A 73 -2.08 10.79 -6.66
C ALA A 73 -2.45 9.70 -7.69
N ASN A 74 -2.28 8.43 -7.32
CA ASN A 74 -2.64 7.30 -8.18
C ASN A 74 -4.18 7.13 -8.26
N PHE A 75 -4.86 7.31 -7.12
CA PHE A 75 -6.32 7.42 -7.05
C PHE A 75 -6.83 8.60 -7.89
N ARG A 76 -6.18 9.77 -7.79
CA ARG A 76 -6.48 10.97 -8.57
C ARG A 76 -6.38 10.69 -10.06
N ARG A 77 -5.29 10.10 -10.58
CA ARG A 77 -5.15 9.80 -12.02
C ARG A 77 -6.27 8.89 -12.55
N VAL A 78 -6.57 7.79 -11.86
CA VAL A 78 -7.60 6.83 -12.29
C VAL A 78 -9.01 7.42 -12.27
N LEU A 79 -9.30 8.30 -11.30
CA LEU A 79 -10.60 8.96 -11.19
C LEU A 79 -10.73 10.15 -12.13
N THR A 80 -9.69 10.96 -12.31
CA THR A 80 -9.72 12.09 -13.25
C THR A 80 -9.76 11.64 -14.71
N SER A 81 -9.23 10.46 -15.06
CA SER A 81 -9.21 10.01 -16.46
C SER A 81 -10.55 9.48 -16.97
N LYS A 82 -11.57 9.31 -16.12
CA LYS A 82 -12.86 8.67 -16.49
C LYS A 82 -14.11 9.44 -16.05
N VAL A 83 -13.95 10.61 -15.43
CA VAL A 83 -15.09 11.42 -14.99
C VAL A 83 -15.34 12.50 -16.04
N ASP A 84 -16.42 12.34 -16.81
CA ASP A 84 -16.89 13.38 -17.73
C ASP A 84 -17.30 14.64 -16.93
N PRO A 85 -16.69 15.81 -17.20
CA PRO A 85 -16.94 17.04 -16.45
C PRO A 85 -18.34 17.65 -16.67
N SER A 86 -19.14 17.10 -17.58
CA SER A 86 -20.43 17.65 -18.02
C SER A 86 -21.61 17.38 -17.07
N HIS A 87 -21.44 16.59 -16.00
CA HIS A 87 -22.52 16.19 -15.09
C HIS A 87 -22.37 16.65 -13.62
N PHE A 88 -21.40 17.51 -13.32
CA PHE A 88 -21.13 17.94 -11.94
C PHE A 88 -21.99 19.14 -11.53
N THR A 89 -23.00 18.89 -10.68
CA THR A 89 -23.65 19.92 -9.85
C THR A 89 -22.62 20.63 -8.97
N GLY A 90 -22.81 21.92 -8.68
CA GLY A 90 -21.83 22.74 -7.94
C GLY A 90 -21.39 22.14 -6.60
N VAL A 91 -22.31 21.49 -5.88
CA VAL A 91 -22.02 20.80 -4.60
C VAL A 91 -21.07 19.61 -4.79
N ARG A 92 -21.23 18.83 -5.85
CA ARG A 92 -20.32 17.71 -6.16
C ARG A 92 -18.91 18.21 -6.50
N LEU A 93 -18.79 19.39 -7.13
CA LEU A 93 -17.50 19.95 -7.50
C LEU A 93 -16.73 20.48 -6.28
N GLN A 94 -17.45 21.09 -5.34
CA GLN A 94 -16.88 21.50 -4.05
C GLN A 94 -16.41 20.29 -3.23
N LEU A 95 -17.22 19.24 -3.16
CA LEU A 95 -16.84 17.98 -2.50
C LEU A 95 -15.64 17.30 -3.17
N HIS A 96 -15.58 17.30 -4.50
CA HIS A 96 -14.40 16.81 -5.22
C HIS A 96 -13.15 17.62 -4.87
N ARG A 97 -13.26 18.95 -4.79
CA ARG A 97 -12.15 19.83 -4.39
C ARG A 97 -11.71 19.58 -2.94
N LEU A 98 -12.67 19.32 -2.04
CA LEU A 98 -12.39 18.99 -0.64
C LEU A 98 -11.67 17.63 -0.52
N LEU A 99 -12.18 16.59 -1.18
CA LEU A 99 -11.59 15.24 -1.17
C LEU A 99 -10.22 15.17 -1.83
N THR A 100 -9.96 16.04 -2.81
CA THR A 100 -8.65 16.13 -3.48
C THR A 100 -7.67 17.03 -2.74
N TRP A 101 -8.02 17.54 -1.57
CA TRP A 101 -7.13 18.42 -0.82
C TRP A 101 -6.13 17.60 0.01
N TRP A 102 -4.84 17.92 -0.13
CA TRP A 102 -3.76 17.23 0.58
C TRP A 102 -3.89 17.29 2.11
N VAL A 103 -4.52 18.34 2.64
CA VAL A 103 -4.81 18.48 4.07
C VAL A 103 -5.82 17.44 4.53
N PHE A 104 -6.86 17.18 3.73
CA PHE A 104 -7.85 16.15 4.03
C PHE A 104 -7.19 14.78 4.16
N ASP A 105 -6.34 14.41 3.20
CA ASP A 105 -5.56 13.16 3.25
C ASP A 105 -4.64 13.10 4.50
N THR A 106 -4.05 14.23 4.90
CA THR A 106 -3.18 14.31 6.08
C THR A 106 -3.97 14.15 7.39
N VAL A 107 -5.15 14.76 7.48
CA VAL A 107 -6.05 14.63 8.64
C VAL A 107 -6.50 13.19 8.79
N ILE A 108 -6.95 12.54 7.71
CA ILE A 108 -7.33 11.12 7.71
C ILE A 108 -6.12 10.25 8.12
N GLY A 109 -4.92 10.58 7.63
CA GLY A 109 -3.68 9.94 8.06
C GLY A 109 -3.44 10.02 9.57
N MET A 110 -3.61 11.20 10.17
CA MET A 110 -3.46 11.37 11.63
C MET A 110 -4.50 10.57 12.42
N VAL A 111 -5.75 10.56 11.97
CA VAL A 111 -6.84 9.76 12.59
C VAL A 111 -6.48 8.28 12.58
N ILE A 112 -5.86 7.78 11.51
CA ILE A 112 -5.45 6.37 11.39
C ILE A 112 -4.31 6.04 12.35
N VAL A 113 -3.32 6.93 12.49
CA VAL A 113 -2.24 6.74 13.47
C VAL A 113 -2.80 6.69 14.88
N PHE A 114 -3.76 7.57 15.20
CA PHE A 114 -4.41 7.55 16.52
C PHE A 114 -5.22 6.26 16.73
N ASN A 115 -5.95 5.79 15.71
CA ASN A 115 -6.64 4.49 15.73
C ASN A 115 -5.67 3.33 16.00
N ALA A 116 -4.49 3.33 15.37
CA ALA A 116 -3.45 2.32 15.60
C ALA A 116 -3.00 2.23 17.06
N VAL A 117 -2.78 3.40 17.67
CA VAL A 117 -2.40 3.49 19.09
C VAL A 117 -3.52 2.92 19.96
N THR A 118 -4.78 3.26 19.67
CA THR A 118 -5.92 2.71 20.44
C THR A 118 -6.03 1.19 20.31
N ILE A 119 -5.81 0.61 19.11
CA ILE A 119 -5.79 -0.84 18.90
C ILE A 119 -4.63 -1.48 19.68
N GLY A 120 -3.46 -0.83 19.69
CA GLY A 120 -2.29 -1.28 20.45
C GLY A 120 -2.57 -1.32 21.96
N LEU A 121 -3.19 -0.28 22.49
CA LEU A 121 -3.61 -0.20 23.90
C LEU A 121 -4.68 -1.25 24.23
N GLU A 122 -5.68 -1.42 23.35
CA GLU A 122 -6.71 -2.45 23.51
C GLU A 122 -6.11 -3.87 23.49
N THR A 123 -5.13 -4.11 22.62
CA THR A 123 -4.45 -5.41 22.49
C THR A 123 -3.60 -5.70 23.73
N GLN A 124 -2.87 -4.71 24.25
CA GLN A 124 -2.11 -4.86 25.49
C GLN A 124 -3.03 -5.12 26.69
N ALA A 125 -4.13 -4.38 26.80
CA ALA A 125 -5.12 -4.59 27.86
C ALA A 125 -5.75 -6.00 27.80
N LYS A 126 -5.99 -6.53 26.59
CA LYS A 126 -6.48 -7.90 26.38
C LYS A 126 -5.41 -8.96 26.66
N ALA A 127 -4.16 -8.71 26.32
CA ALA A 127 -3.04 -9.62 26.55
C ALA A 127 -2.67 -9.73 28.03
N ALA A 128 -2.95 -8.68 28.82
CA ALA A 128 -2.76 -8.68 30.27
C ALA A 128 -3.82 -9.49 31.05
N LYS A 129 -4.82 -10.07 30.37
CA LYS A 129 -5.85 -10.89 31.03
C LYS A 129 -5.35 -12.31 31.33
N PRO A 130 -5.66 -12.88 32.52
CA PRO A 130 -5.35 -14.27 32.84
C PRO A 130 -6.02 -15.25 31.88
N PHE A 131 -5.37 -16.39 31.64
CA PHE A 131 -5.87 -17.43 30.75
C PHE A 131 -7.16 -18.05 31.32
N GLY A 132 -8.25 -18.02 30.53
CA GLY A 132 -9.55 -18.58 30.93
C GLY A 132 -10.57 -17.54 31.45
N CYS A 133 -10.21 -16.27 31.59
CA CYS A 133 -11.18 -15.22 31.89
C CYS A 133 -11.96 -14.81 30.63
N ASP A 134 -13.30 -14.81 30.70
CA ASP A 134 -14.16 -14.28 29.63
C ASP A 134 -14.05 -12.74 29.49
N MET A 135 -14.72 -12.20 28.47
CA MET A 135 -14.71 -10.77 28.13
C MET A 135 -15.08 -9.87 29.33
N ASP A 136 -16.00 -10.34 30.18
CA ASP A 136 -16.48 -9.65 31.40
C ASP A 136 -15.79 -10.13 32.69
N CYS A 137 -14.71 -10.92 32.59
CA CYS A 137 -14.01 -11.51 33.74
C CYS A 137 -14.88 -12.44 34.61
N ASN A 138 -15.98 -12.96 34.07
CA ASN A 138 -16.72 -14.06 34.68
C ASN A 138 -15.99 -15.37 34.34
N GLY A 139 -15.61 -16.18 35.34
CA GLY A 139 -14.98 -17.49 35.11
C GLY A 139 -13.45 -17.56 35.19
N CYS A 140 -12.77 -16.52 35.71
CA CYS A 140 -11.34 -16.60 36.00
C CYS A 140 -11.03 -17.77 36.94
N LEU A 141 -10.12 -18.66 36.54
CA LEU A 141 -9.70 -19.82 37.33
C LEU A 141 -8.90 -19.40 38.58
N ASP A 142 -8.36 -18.18 38.57
CA ASP A 142 -7.57 -17.53 39.60
C ASP A 142 -8.33 -16.36 40.27
N PRO A 143 -9.00 -16.58 41.42
CA PRO A 143 -9.80 -15.56 42.09
C PRO A 143 -9.00 -14.36 42.65
N LEU A 144 -7.66 -14.42 42.63
CA LEU A 144 -6.77 -13.35 43.09
C LEU A 144 -6.19 -12.50 41.94
N ALA A 145 -6.40 -12.89 40.68
CA ALA A 145 -5.85 -12.14 39.57
C ALA A 145 -6.64 -10.87 39.28
N LYS A 146 -5.92 -9.74 39.20
CA LYS A 146 -6.53 -8.45 38.92
C LYS A 146 -6.90 -8.39 37.44
N CYS A 147 -8.18 -8.65 37.17
CA CYS A 147 -8.69 -8.69 35.82
C CYS A 147 -8.77 -7.26 35.25
N THR A 148 -7.89 -6.93 34.30
CA THR A 148 -7.88 -5.60 33.69
C THR A 148 -9.03 -5.49 32.70
N THR A 149 -10.02 -4.67 33.03
CA THR A 149 -11.13 -4.33 32.14
C THR A 149 -10.67 -3.36 31.06
N ILE A 150 -11.16 -3.54 29.84
CA ILE A 150 -10.85 -2.63 28.74
C ILE A 150 -11.55 -1.30 29.06
N PRO A 151 -10.82 -0.16 29.07
CA PRO A 151 -11.43 1.10 29.43
C PRO A 151 -12.46 1.56 28.40
N ALA A 152 -13.62 2.05 28.86
CA ALA A 152 -14.77 2.40 28.01
C ALA A 152 -14.47 3.48 26.95
N TRP A 153 -13.48 4.35 27.21
CA TRP A 153 -13.07 5.38 26.25
C TRP A 153 -12.46 4.78 24.98
N LEU A 154 -11.81 3.60 25.05
CA LEU A 154 -11.24 2.94 23.87
C LEU A 154 -12.33 2.49 22.89
N ASP A 155 -13.44 1.94 23.39
CA ASP A 155 -14.57 1.53 22.55
C ASP A 155 -15.32 2.73 21.94
N THR A 156 -15.37 3.84 22.69
CA THR A 156 -15.87 5.12 22.17
C THR A 156 -15.00 5.64 21.03
N CYS A 157 -13.67 5.59 21.19
CA CYS A 157 -12.74 5.96 20.12
C CYS A 157 -12.88 5.05 18.89
N ASP A 158 -12.96 3.73 19.07
CA ASP A 158 -13.16 2.77 17.97
C ASP A 158 -14.41 3.09 17.15
N THR A 159 -15.51 3.41 17.84
CA THR A 159 -16.76 3.82 17.22
C THR A 159 -16.62 5.15 16.48
N ALA A 160 -15.96 6.14 17.08
CA ALA A 160 -15.71 7.44 16.44
C ALA A 160 -14.88 7.29 15.16
N PHE A 161 -13.85 6.45 15.17
CA PHE A 161 -13.05 6.18 13.97
C PHE A 161 -13.88 5.53 12.88
N LEU A 162 -14.69 4.51 13.21
CA LEU A 162 -15.58 3.87 12.24
C LEU A 162 -16.50 4.89 11.57
N VAL A 163 -17.05 5.85 12.32
CA VAL A 163 -17.88 6.93 11.79
C VAL A 163 -17.09 7.82 10.82
N VAL A 164 -15.88 8.25 11.18
CA VAL A 164 -15.03 9.08 10.30
C VAL A 164 -14.75 8.37 8.98
N TYR A 165 -14.39 7.09 9.03
CA TYR A 165 -14.13 6.30 7.82
C TYR A 165 -15.38 6.07 6.98
N THR A 166 -16.53 5.85 7.64
CA THR A 166 -17.81 5.69 6.94
C THR A 166 -18.17 6.97 6.20
N ILE A 167 -18.01 8.13 6.85
CA ILE A 167 -18.22 9.43 6.24
C ILE A 167 -17.28 9.61 5.04
N GLU A 168 -15.98 9.32 5.19
CA GLU A 168 -15.01 9.41 4.11
C GLU A 168 -15.42 8.59 2.88
N ILE A 169 -15.74 7.30 3.07
CA ILE A 169 -16.12 6.43 1.94
C ILE A 169 -17.47 6.83 1.35
N SER A 170 -18.42 7.30 2.15
CA SER A 170 -19.70 7.84 1.67
C SER A 170 -19.49 9.11 0.84
N LEU A 171 -18.60 10.02 1.23
CA LEU A 171 -18.25 11.19 0.44
C LEU A 171 -17.61 10.79 -0.90
N ARG A 172 -16.65 9.85 -0.87
CA ARG A 172 -16.03 9.32 -2.10
C ARG A 172 -17.07 8.67 -3.01
N PHE A 173 -17.98 7.88 -2.46
CA PHE A 173 -19.05 7.24 -3.22
C PHE A 173 -20.04 8.27 -3.79
N TYR A 174 -20.36 9.34 -3.05
CA TYR A 174 -21.24 10.41 -3.52
C TYR A 174 -20.62 11.21 -4.68
N VAL A 175 -19.31 11.48 -4.64
CA VAL A 175 -18.60 12.23 -5.68
C VAL A 175 -18.36 11.38 -6.94
N TYR A 176 -17.95 10.12 -6.78
CA TYR A 176 -17.51 9.27 -7.89
C TYR A 176 -18.57 8.25 -8.35
N GLY A 177 -19.66 8.07 -7.59
CA GLY A 177 -20.76 7.16 -7.92
C GLY A 177 -20.32 5.71 -8.09
N ILE A 178 -20.97 4.97 -9.00
CA ILE A 178 -20.68 3.56 -9.30
C ILE A 178 -19.25 3.38 -9.87
N PHE A 179 -18.68 4.41 -10.51
CA PHE A 179 -17.31 4.36 -11.01
C PHE A 179 -16.28 4.19 -9.89
N ALA A 180 -16.61 4.61 -8.66
CA ALA A 180 -15.80 4.35 -7.47
C ALA A 180 -15.50 2.84 -7.31
N LEU A 181 -16.46 1.97 -7.60
CA LEU A 181 -16.33 0.52 -7.44
C LEU A 181 -15.36 -0.12 -8.46
N ARG A 182 -14.94 0.58 -9.51
CA ARG A 182 -13.88 0.06 -10.39
C ARG A 182 -12.51 0.09 -9.72
N SER A 183 -12.29 0.95 -8.73
CA SER A 183 -11.03 1.02 -8.01
C SER A 183 -10.94 -0.08 -6.95
N ASN A 184 -9.94 -0.96 -7.06
CA ASN A 184 -9.67 -2.00 -6.05
C ASN A 184 -9.42 -1.40 -4.66
N TRP A 185 -8.92 -0.17 -4.60
CA TRP A 185 -8.71 0.55 -3.34
C TRP A 185 -10.01 0.92 -2.63
N ILE A 186 -11.03 1.37 -3.37
CA ILE A 186 -12.34 1.70 -2.78
C ILE A 186 -13.06 0.41 -2.39
N LYS A 187 -12.99 -0.64 -3.23
CA LYS A 187 -13.53 -1.95 -2.88
C LYS A 187 -12.93 -2.49 -1.58
N PHE A 188 -11.62 -2.33 -1.42
CA PHE A 188 -10.92 -2.77 -0.23
C PHE A 188 -11.31 -1.95 1.01
N ASP A 189 -11.36 -0.62 0.91
CA ASP A 189 -11.78 0.22 2.03
C ASP A 189 -13.26 -0.01 2.40
N LEU A 190 -14.13 -0.25 1.41
CA LEU A 190 -15.52 -0.66 1.62
C LEU A 190 -15.60 -1.99 2.37
N PHE A 191 -14.80 -2.98 1.96
CA PHE A 191 -14.70 -4.28 2.65
C PHE A 191 -14.27 -4.13 4.11
N LEU A 192 -13.29 -3.26 4.38
CA LEU A 192 -12.83 -2.99 5.75
C LEU A 192 -13.90 -2.33 6.62
N VAL A 193 -14.63 -1.35 6.08
CA VAL A 193 -15.75 -0.72 6.78
C VAL A 193 -16.87 -1.73 7.03
N SER A 194 -17.23 -2.55 6.04
CA SER A 194 -18.25 -3.59 6.19
C SER A 194 -17.88 -4.64 7.25
N THR A 195 -16.63 -5.08 7.30
CA THR A 195 -16.17 -6.04 8.33
C THR A 195 -16.22 -5.41 9.73
N SER A 196 -15.97 -4.11 9.84
CA SER A 196 -16.05 -3.39 11.12
C SER A 196 -17.50 -3.21 11.60
N PHE A 197 -18.45 -2.97 10.69
CA PHE A 197 -19.88 -2.98 11.01
C PHE A 197 -20.36 -4.38 11.42
N LEU A 198 -19.94 -5.39 10.66
CA LEU A 198 -20.28 -6.78 10.96
C LEU A 198 -19.79 -7.18 12.36
N ASP A 199 -18.58 -6.77 12.75
CA ASP A 199 -18.04 -6.99 14.11
C ASP A 199 -18.95 -6.41 15.21
N LYS A 200 -19.46 -5.19 15.04
CA LYS A 200 -20.36 -4.56 16.03
C LYS A 200 -21.71 -5.26 16.09
N ILE A 201 -22.31 -5.56 14.93
CA ILE A 201 -23.58 -6.29 14.84
C ILE A 201 -23.45 -7.66 15.50
N LEU A 202 -22.38 -8.41 15.16
CA LEU A 202 -22.13 -9.73 15.73
C LEU A 202 -21.94 -9.69 17.25
N LYS A 203 -21.30 -8.65 17.81
CA LYS A 203 -21.22 -8.46 19.27
C LYS A 203 -22.59 -8.28 19.91
N GLU A 204 -23.48 -7.48 19.32
CA GLU A 204 -24.84 -7.30 19.84
C GLU A 204 -25.69 -8.57 19.76
N PHE A 205 -25.53 -9.36 18.70
CA PHE A 205 -26.19 -10.66 18.55
C PHE A 205 -25.60 -11.73 19.51
N ALA A 206 -24.32 -11.65 19.86
CA ALA A 206 -23.66 -12.57 20.78
C ALA A 206 -24.27 -12.54 22.19
N VAL A 207 -24.68 -11.35 22.64
CA VAL A 207 -25.29 -11.14 23.97
C VAL A 207 -26.62 -11.90 24.10
N LYS A 208 -27.26 -12.26 22.99
CA LYS A 208 -28.62 -12.82 22.96
C LYS A 208 -28.69 -14.34 22.74
N ASN A 209 -27.60 -15.01 22.38
CA ASN A 209 -27.65 -16.37 21.81
C ASN A 209 -26.68 -17.38 22.49
N ASP A 210 -26.98 -18.67 22.30
CA ASP A 210 -26.33 -19.85 22.88
C ASP A 210 -24.81 -20.00 22.64
N ILE A 211 -24.20 -20.88 23.45
CA ILE A 211 -22.76 -21.20 23.53
C ILE A 211 -22.13 -21.56 22.17
N LEU A 212 -22.85 -22.27 21.29
CA LEU A 212 -22.33 -22.63 19.95
C LEU A 212 -22.19 -21.40 19.03
N ALA A 213 -23.09 -20.43 19.15
CA ALA A 213 -22.96 -19.17 18.43
C ALA A 213 -21.76 -18.37 18.96
N GLN A 214 -21.53 -18.37 20.28
CA GLN A 214 -20.40 -17.68 20.90
C GLN A 214 -19.04 -18.19 20.37
N LEU A 215 -18.88 -19.49 20.14
CA LEU A 215 -17.64 -20.05 19.58
C LEU A 215 -17.37 -19.59 18.13
N MET A 216 -18.41 -19.55 17.28
CA MET A 216 -18.27 -19.02 15.91
C MET A 216 -17.99 -17.52 15.91
N LEU A 217 -18.62 -16.78 16.83
CA LEU A 217 -18.40 -15.36 17.03
C LEU A 217 -16.95 -15.06 17.42
N VAL A 218 -16.36 -15.79 18.37
CA VAL A 218 -14.94 -15.60 18.75
C VAL A 218 -14.00 -15.72 17.53
N ARG A 219 -14.29 -16.64 16.59
CA ARG A 219 -13.50 -16.78 15.34
C ARG A 219 -13.69 -15.57 14.42
N MET A 220 -14.93 -15.12 14.22
CA MET A 220 -15.24 -13.91 13.42
C MET A 220 -14.59 -12.65 14.02
N LEU A 221 -14.65 -12.48 15.35
CA LEU A 221 -14.02 -11.37 16.07
C LEU A 221 -12.49 -11.35 15.91
N ARG A 222 -11.85 -12.52 15.77
CA ARG A 222 -10.41 -12.61 15.46
C ARG A 222 -10.12 -12.15 14.03
N LEU A 223 -10.91 -12.58 13.05
CA LEU A 223 -10.78 -12.14 11.66
C LEU A 223 -11.03 -10.64 11.50
N ALA A 224 -12.04 -10.09 12.19
CA ALA A 224 -12.32 -8.67 12.20
C ALA A 224 -11.16 -7.86 12.80
N ARG A 225 -10.53 -8.35 13.88
CA ARG A 225 -9.29 -7.74 14.41
C ARG A 225 -8.15 -7.73 13.40
N LEU A 226 -7.94 -8.83 12.68
CA LEU A 226 -6.94 -8.87 11.61
C LEU A 226 -7.26 -7.85 10.51
N ALA A 227 -8.54 -7.71 10.12
CA ALA A 227 -8.95 -6.70 9.15
C ALA A 227 -8.61 -5.26 9.62
N ARG A 228 -8.82 -4.94 10.90
CA ARG A 228 -8.41 -3.65 11.49
C ARG A 228 -6.90 -3.44 11.47
N ALA A 229 -6.10 -4.48 11.76
CA ALA A 229 -4.64 -4.41 11.64
C ALA A 229 -4.19 -4.23 10.18
N ILE A 230 -4.84 -4.90 9.23
CA ILE A 230 -4.56 -4.74 7.80
C ILE A 230 -4.88 -3.31 7.35
N ARG A 231 -5.96 -2.69 7.84
CA ARG A 231 -6.26 -1.27 7.56
C ARG A 231 -5.07 -0.35 7.87
N LEU A 232 -4.42 -0.59 9.00
CA LEU A 232 -3.22 0.16 9.39
C LEU A 232 -2.07 -0.05 8.40
N MET A 233 -1.79 -1.31 8.05
CA MET A 233 -0.72 -1.65 7.11
C MET A 233 -0.93 -1.00 5.75
N VAL A 234 -2.18 -1.03 5.31
CA VAL A 234 -2.62 -0.45 4.05
C VAL A 234 -2.40 1.06 4.09
N GLN A 235 -2.69 1.78 5.17
CA GLN A 235 -2.50 3.24 5.20
C GLN A 235 -1.04 3.70 5.14
N PHE A 236 -0.11 2.96 5.76
CA PHE A 236 1.30 3.30 5.68
C PHE A 236 1.84 2.99 4.28
N ARG A 237 2.04 4.03 3.47
CA ARG A 237 2.57 3.94 2.10
C ARG A 237 3.84 3.10 2.02
N VAL A 238 4.81 3.39 2.88
CA VAL A 238 6.09 2.65 2.92
C VAL A 238 5.85 1.17 3.20
N LEU A 239 4.96 0.85 4.14
CA LEU A 239 4.66 -0.53 4.50
C LEU A 239 3.93 -1.27 3.38
N TRP A 240 2.98 -0.62 2.71
CA TRP A 240 2.30 -1.21 1.56
C TRP A 240 3.25 -1.43 0.38
N GLN A 241 4.18 -0.52 0.12
CA GLN A 241 5.19 -0.70 -0.94
C GLN A 241 6.11 -1.88 -0.64
N LEU A 242 6.51 -2.04 0.63
CA LEU A 242 7.25 -3.22 1.08
C LEU A 242 6.44 -4.49 0.89
N VAL A 243 5.15 -4.48 1.23
CA VAL A 243 4.24 -5.63 1.00
C VAL A 243 4.09 -5.94 -0.49
N GLN A 244 3.99 -4.93 -1.36
CA GLN A 244 3.94 -5.15 -2.80
C GLN A 244 5.24 -5.73 -3.36
N GLY A 245 6.40 -5.21 -2.92
CA GLY A 245 7.70 -5.79 -3.27
C GLY A 245 7.82 -7.23 -2.79
N LEU A 246 7.36 -7.51 -1.57
CA LEU A 246 7.28 -8.86 -1.03
C LEU A 246 6.38 -9.75 -1.89
N MET A 247 5.16 -9.32 -2.21
CA MET A 247 4.23 -10.06 -3.06
C MET A 247 4.80 -10.32 -4.46
N HIS A 248 5.60 -9.41 -5.01
CA HIS A 248 6.28 -9.63 -6.28
C HIS A 248 7.34 -10.75 -6.17
N SER A 249 8.12 -10.75 -5.09
CA SER A 249 9.12 -11.80 -4.83
C SER A 249 8.51 -13.16 -4.41
N MET A 250 7.25 -13.20 -3.95
CA MET A 250 6.57 -14.43 -3.54
C MET A 250 6.50 -15.46 -4.66
N GLY A 251 6.38 -15.03 -5.92
CA GLY A 251 6.39 -15.94 -7.07
C GLY A 251 7.69 -16.76 -7.11
N THR A 252 8.84 -16.08 -7.04
CA THR A 252 10.16 -16.73 -7.00
C THR A 252 10.29 -17.63 -5.77
N LEU A 253 9.83 -17.18 -4.60
CA LEU A 253 9.88 -17.96 -3.37
C LEU A 253 9.10 -19.29 -3.49
N ILE A 254 7.92 -19.27 -4.12
CA ILE A 254 7.12 -20.49 -4.35
C ILE A 254 7.91 -21.49 -5.22
N TRP A 255 8.54 -21.03 -6.30
CA TRP A 255 9.36 -21.90 -7.15
C TRP A 255 10.55 -22.50 -6.39
N THR A 256 11.25 -21.69 -5.59
CA THR A 256 12.36 -22.18 -4.75
C THR A 256 11.89 -23.19 -3.70
N PHE A 257 10.72 -22.94 -3.09
CA PHE A 257 10.13 -23.84 -2.11
C PHE A 257 9.72 -25.17 -2.73
N LEU A 258 9.13 -25.16 -3.93
CA LEU A 258 8.80 -26.37 -4.69
C LEU A 258 10.06 -27.19 -5.03
N LEU A 259 11.12 -26.54 -5.49
CA LEU A 259 12.39 -27.20 -5.76
C LEU A 259 12.95 -27.86 -4.50
N LEU A 260 12.95 -27.13 -3.38
CA LEU A 260 13.38 -27.65 -2.09
C LEU A 260 12.54 -28.86 -1.65
N MET A 261 11.23 -28.80 -1.84
CA MET A 261 10.31 -29.91 -1.52
C MET A 261 10.61 -31.16 -2.36
N ILE A 262 10.87 -31.01 -3.67
CA ILE A 262 11.29 -32.11 -4.55
C ILE A 262 12.62 -32.70 -4.10
N MET A 263 13.59 -31.86 -3.77
CA MET A 263 14.91 -32.31 -3.30
C MET A 263 14.79 -33.12 -1.99
N MET A 264 14.02 -32.61 -1.02
CA MET A 264 13.75 -33.30 0.24
C MET A 264 13.05 -34.64 0.00
N TYR A 265 12.11 -34.71 -0.96
CA TYR A 265 11.43 -35.94 -1.33
C TYR A 265 12.39 -37.02 -1.89
N VAL A 266 13.33 -36.64 -2.76
CA VAL A 266 14.33 -37.58 -3.29
C VAL A 266 15.22 -38.13 -2.18
N PHE A 267 15.71 -37.27 -1.28
CA PHE A 267 16.51 -37.73 -0.14
C PHE A 267 15.73 -38.66 0.79
N ALA A 268 14.43 -38.43 0.98
CA ALA A 268 13.58 -39.31 1.77
C ALA A 268 13.41 -40.71 1.12
N ILE A 269 13.36 -40.80 -0.22
CA ILE A 269 13.32 -42.08 -0.92
C ILE A 269 14.65 -42.82 -0.82
N VAL A 270 15.77 -42.13 -1.05
CA VAL A 270 17.10 -42.75 -1.02
C VAL A 270 17.47 -43.22 0.39
N GLY A 271 16.96 -42.55 1.42
CA GLY A 271 17.18 -42.93 2.82
C GLY A 271 16.32 -44.09 3.33
N MET A 272 15.35 -44.59 2.55
CA MET A 272 14.60 -45.83 2.82
C MET A 272 15.33 -47.04 2.27
#